data_AF-A0AAD2GX78-F1
#
_entry.id   AF-A0AAD2GX78-F1
#
_cell.length_a   1.000
_cell.length_b   1.000
_cell.length_c   1.000
_cell.angle_alpha   90.00
_cell.angle_beta   90.00
_cell.angle_gamma   90.00
#
_symmetry.space_group_name_H-M   'P 1'
#
loop_
_entity.id
_entity.type
_entity.pdbx_description
1 polymer ?
#
loop_
_entity_poly.entity_id
_entity_poly.type
_entity_poly.pdbx_seq_one_letter_code
_entity_poly.pdbx_strand_id
1 'polypeptide(L)'
;MSSGVLDPTSPAYKKARKQYLASTKSRDKAIEHDWTPFRVAEKRFRARFPPPDLSDVLDLALLNETRSREVQDGRWKGTALSGYREVPSISPSADVAAYALTDHHPGLVILPGFLSPEKQRQLIRWCLADHSKHPNPTNLDVHYAIPEEGLWSLCRRRDNGESLHVQPLRAGDTETMPEEVGPRQLINNTAVSAANFEDLATAQKLPAAPSANARETTPEALLPKLRWANLGWFYHWGTKQYDFSRVTSKIDRLLADECRRAVCSVDWDQVYDLEAGLDWGEEEAGWKTWADDYEPDAGIVNFYQTKVTRSLEADSMFLMFPGHTDGARRSVRSLCNIASGLNLVGKRSDIPDRRPYS
;
A
#
# COMPACT_ATOMS: atom_id res chain seq x y z
N MET A 1 -17.05 3.93 -13.43
CA MET A 1 -18.43 3.93 -12.90
C MET A 1 -19.33 3.85 -14.13
N SER A 2 -20.57 3.33 -14.05
CA SER A 2 -21.48 3.45 -15.20
C SER A 2 -21.68 4.95 -15.50
N SER A 3 -21.34 5.38 -16.71
CA SER A 3 -21.38 6.79 -17.16
C SER A 3 -22.71 7.48 -16.83
N GLY A 4 -23.81 6.73 -16.72
CA GLY A 4 -25.11 7.25 -16.33
C GLY A 4 -25.16 7.86 -14.92
N VAL A 5 -24.37 7.42 -13.95
CA VAL A 5 -24.44 7.97 -12.57
C VAL A 5 -23.82 9.37 -12.45
N LEU A 6 -23.14 9.86 -13.48
CA LEU A 6 -22.57 11.21 -13.53
C LEU A 6 -23.49 12.23 -14.19
N ASP A 7 -24.47 11.78 -14.99
CA ASP A 7 -25.44 12.64 -15.67
C ASP A 7 -26.71 12.81 -14.81
N PRO A 8 -27.00 14.02 -14.29
CA PRO A 8 -28.17 14.29 -13.45
C PRO A 8 -29.51 13.95 -14.10
N THR A 9 -29.57 13.92 -15.43
CA THR A 9 -30.78 13.66 -16.19
C THR A 9 -31.06 12.16 -16.37
N SER A 10 -30.04 11.32 -16.19
CA SER A 10 -30.11 9.90 -16.48
C SER A 10 -31.01 9.12 -15.48
N PRO A 11 -31.62 8.00 -15.91
CA PRO A 11 -32.35 7.09 -15.01
C PRO A 11 -31.46 6.51 -13.90
N ALA A 12 -30.18 6.25 -14.20
CA ALA A 12 -29.22 5.70 -13.24
C ALA A 12 -28.92 6.69 -12.10
N TYR A 13 -28.73 7.97 -12.43
CA TYR A 13 -28.54 9.04 -11.44
C TYR A 13 -29.78 9.22 -10.57
N LYS A 14 -30.97 9.29 -11.18
CA LYS A 14 -32.24 9.42 -10.42
C LYS A 14 -32.45 8.27 -9.45
N LYS A 15 -32.12 7.03 -9.87
CA LYS A 15 -32.16 5.84 -9.01
C LYS A 15 -31.15 5.93 -7.86
N ALA A 16 -29.90 6.28 -8.15
CA ALA A 16 -28.85 6.45 -7.13
C ALA A 16 -29.20 7.55 -6.12
N ARG A 17 -29.73 8.69 -6.59
CA ARG A 17 -30.21 9.79 -5.74
C ARG A 17 -31.34 9.35 -4.82
N LYS A 18 -32.34 8.60 -5.34
CA LYS A 18 -33.44 8.07 -4.52
C LYS A 18 -32.92 7.12 -3.44
N GLN A 19 -32.01 6.21 -3.78
CA GLN A 19 -31.38 5.29 -2.82
C GLN A 19 -30.57 6.03 -1.76
N TYR A 20 -29.79 7.02 -2.17
CA TYR A 20 -29.02 7.86 -1.25
C TYR A 20 -29.94 8.56 -0.24
N LEU A 21 -30.96 9.29 -0.72
CA LEU A 21 -31.92 9.99 0.15
C LEU A 21 -32.65 9.03 1.10
N ALA A 22 -33.02 7.83 0.64
CA ALA A 22 -33.63 6.82 1.49
C ALA A 22 -32.67 6.33 2.59
N SER A 23 -31.40 6.11 2.26
CA SER A 23 -30.37 5.64 3.20
C SER A 23 -29.91 6.69 4.21
N THR A 24 -30.01 7.98 3.88
CA THR A 24 -29.54 9.08 4.73
C THR A 24 -30.64 9.74 5.55
N LYS A 25 -31.92 9.58 5.17
CA LYS A 25 -33.06 10.19 5.88
C LYS A 25 -33.15 9.78 7.36
N SER A 26 -32.78 8.55 7.69
CA SER A 26 -32.79 8.02 9.06
C SER A 26 -31.42 8.05 9.75
N ARG A 27 -30.39 8.62 9.11
CA ARG A 27 -29.05 8.71 9.72
C ARG A 27 -29.07 9.79 10.79
N ASP A 28 -28.71 9.40 12.00
CA ASP A 28 -28.46 10.36 13.07
C ASP A 28 -27.30 11.29 12.67
N LYS A 29 -27.58 12.59 12.61
CA LYS A 29 -26.59 13.60 12.26
C LYS A 29 -25.59 13.83 13.38
N ALA A 30 -25.90 13.44 14.62
CA ALA A 30 -24.98 13.52 15.75
C ALA A 30 -23.72 12.68 15.52
N ILE A 31 -23.84 11.52 14.85
CA ILE A 31 -22.72 10.60 14.56
C ILE A 31 -21.63 11.27 13.71
N GLU A 32 -21.96 12.28 12.90
CA GLU A 32 -21.00 12.98 12.05
C GLU A 32 -20.11 13.93 12.86
N HIS A 33 -20.61 14.45 13.99
CA HIS A 33 -19.85 15.32 14.89
C HIS A 33 -18.76 14.56 15.67
N ASP A 34 -18.92 13.24 15.83
CA ASP A 34 -17.92 12.38 16.48
C ASP A 34 -16.78 11.94 15.52
N TRP A 35 -16.83 12.34 14.24
CA TRP A 35 -15.80 11.95 13.29
C TRP A 35 -14.58 12.86 13.38
N THR A 36 -13.41 12.25 13.50
CA THR A 36 -12.15 12.97 13.30
C THR A 36 -12.07 13.55 11.89
N PRO A 37 -11.31 14.64 11.66
CA PRO A 37 -11.13 15.22 10.32
C PRO A 37 -10.70 14.18 9.27
N PHE A 38 -9.81 13.25 9.65
CA PHE A 38 -9.40 12.14 8.79
C PHE A 38 -10.57 11.22 8.42
N ARG A 39 -11.45 10.89 9.38
CA ARG A 39 -12.63 10.05 9.12
C ARG A 39 -13.65 10.75 8.22
N VAL A 40 -13.80 12.06 8.35
CA VAL A 40 -14.64 12.88 7.47
C VAL A 40 -14.10 12.81 6.04
N ALA A 41 -12.81 13.10 5.85
CA ALA A 41 -12.16 13.05 4.53
C ALA A 41 -12.23 11.64 3.91
N GLU A 42 -11.94 10.59 4.70
CA GLU A 42 -12.02 9.21 4.25
C GLU A 42 -13.44 8.84 3.77
N LYS A 43 -14.47 9.22 4.52
CA LYS A 43 -15.86 8.95 4.13
C LYS A 43 -16.29 9.75 2.90
N ARG A 44 -15.84 11.01 2.76
CA ARG A 44 -16.04 11.84 1.56
C ARG A 44 -15.50 11.12 0.32
N PHE A 45 -14.24 10.71 0.31
CA PHE A 45 -13.63 10.08 -0.89
C PHE A 45 -14.08 8.64 -1.16
N ARG A 46 -14.64 7.94 -0.16
CA ARG A 46 -15.21 6.60 -0.35
C ARG A 46 -16.68 6.61 -0.77
N ALA A 47 -17.32 7.78 -0.84
CA ALA A 47 -18.72 7.89 -1.23
C ALA A 47 -18.92 7.42 -2.68
N ARG A 48 -19.95 6.58 -2.90
CA ARG A 48 -20.37 6.17 -4.25
C ARG A 48 -21.35 7.16 -4.88
N PHE A 49 -22.14 7.82 -4.04
CA PHE A 49 -23.11 8.83 -4.42
C PHE A 49 -23.31 9.84 -3.26
N PRO A 50 -23.34 11.15 -3.54
CA PRO A 50 -22.86 11.75 -4.80
C PRO A 50 -21.39 11.35 -5.06
N PRO A 51 -20.95 11.33 -6.32
CA PRO A 51 -19.53 11.13 -6.64
C PRO A 51 -18.69 12.16 -5.86
N PRO A 52 -17.53 11.76 -5.32
CA PRO A 52 -16.68 12.68 -4.56
C PRO A 52 -16.17 13.79 -5.47
N ASP A 53 -16.11 15.01 -4.94
CA ASP A 53 -15.41 16.10 -5.59
C ASP A 53 -13.90 15.93 -5.41
N LEU A 54 -13.19 15.96 -6.54
CA LEU A 54 -11.75 15.74 -6.66
C LEU A 54 -10.97 17.04 -6.86
N SER A 55 -11.65 18.19 -6.96
CA SER A 55 -11.05 19.51 -7.18
C SER A 55 -9.90 19.85 -6.20
N ASP A 56 -10.04 19.45 -4.94
CA ASP A 56 -9.05 19.70 -3.88
C ASP A 56 -7.92 18.63 -3.82
N VAL A 57 -7.91 17.63 -4.70
CA VAL A 57 -6.92 16.54 -4.66
C VAL A 57 -5.63 17.01 -5.32
N LEU A 58 -4.48 16.76 -4.68
CA LEU A 58 -3.18 17.02 -5.29
C LEU A 58 -3.03 16.23 -6.61
N ASP A 59 -2.79 16.95 -7.70
CA ASP A 59 -2.68 16.36 -9.03
C ASP A 59 -1.43 16.85 -9.75
N LEU A 60 -0.33 16.11 -9.56
CA LEU A 60 0.96 16.43 -10.16
C LEU A 60 0.98 16.24 -11.68
N ALA A 61 -0.04 15.62 -12.28
CA ALA A 61 -0.14 15.53 -13.74
C ALA A 61 -0.34 16.92 -14.37
N LEU A 62 -0.88 17.88 -13.62
CA LEU A 62 -1.06 19.27 -14.03
C LEU A 62 0.26 20.02 -14.22
N LEU A 63 1.34 19.53 -13.61
CA LEU A 63 2.68 20.11 -13.72
C LEU A 63 3.48 19.55 -14.89
N ASN A 64 2.99 18.48 -15.52
CA ASN A 64 3.67 17.83 -16.62
C ASN A 64 3.13 18.35 -17.96
N GLU A 65 3.92 19.19 -18.63
CA GLU A 65 3.55 19.79 -19.92
C GLU A 65 3.19 18.74 -20.99
N THR A 66 3.82 17.55 -20.97
CA THR A 66 3.53 16.48 -21.93
C THR A 66 2.09 15.94 -21.80
N ARG A 67 1.44 16.19 -20.66
CA ARG A 67 0.06 15.76 -20.38
C ARG A 67 -0.99 16.84 -20.61
N SER A 68 -0.61 17.99 -21.15
CA SER A 68 -1.51 19.15 -21.36
C SER A 68 -2.81 18.78 -22.09
N ARG A 69 -2.76 17.87 -23.07
CA ARG A 69 -3.97 17.39 -23.78
C ARG A 69 -4.91 16.60 -22.86
N GLU A 70 -4.37 15.72 -22.02
CA GLU A 70 -5.18 14.96 -21.06
C GLU A 70 -5.84 15.86 -20.02
N VAL A 71 -5.15 16.93 -19.62
CA VAL A 71 -5.67 17.96 -18.72
C VAL A 71 -6.81 18.73 -19.40
N GLN A 72 -6.62 19.17 -20.64
CA GLN A 72 -7.66 19.84 -21.44
C GLN A 72 -8.89 18.95 -21.67
N ASP A 73 -8.68 17.65 -21.84
CA ASP A 73 -9.75 16.64 -21.96
C ASP A 73 -10.51 16.39 -20.63
N GLY A 74 -10.10 17.02 -19.52
CA GLY A 74 -10.73 16.87 -18.21
C GLY A 74 -10.50 15.50 -17.56
N ARG A 75 -9.45 14.77 -17.97
CA ARG A 75 -9.05 13.50 -17.35
C ARG A 75 -8.46 13.70 -15.95
N TRP A 76 -7.80 14.85 -15.76
CA TRP A 76 -7.21 15.32 -14.51
C TRP A 76 -8.11 16.41 -13.94
N LYS A 77 -8.49 16.27 -12.67
CA LYS A 77 -9.52 17.10 -12.02
C LYS A 77 -9.09 17.69 -10.69
N GLY A 78 -7.88 17.36 -10.23
CA GLY A 78 -7.37 17.91 -9.00
C GLY A 78 -6.78 19.31 -9.19
N THR A 79 -5.83 19.63 -8.33
CA THR A 79 -5.17 20.94 -8.30
C THR A 79 -3.69 20.78 -7.99
N ALA A 80 -2.89 21.72 -8.48
CA ALA A 80 -1.51 21.90 -8.05
C ALA A 80 -1.55 22.65 -6.70
N LEU A 81 -1.65 21.91 -5.59
CA LEU A 81 -1.70 22.50 -4.25
C LEU A 81 -0.38 23.19 -3.89
N SER A 82 -0.42 24.23 -3.07
CA SER A 82 0.77 24.75 -2.40
C SER A 82 1.35 23.73 -1.41
N GLY A 83 2.66 23.79 -1.14
CA GLY A 83 3.33 22.99 -0.12
C GLY A 83 4.03 21.72 -0.63
N TYR A 84 4.24 21.62 -1.94
CA TYR A 84 5.25 20.75 -2.51
C TYR A 84 6.41 21.59 -3.07
N ARG A 85 7.60 21.00 -3.10
CA ARG A 85 8.80 21.54 -3.75
C ARG A 85 9.33 20.52 -4.72
N GLU A 86 9.66 20.94 -5.94
CA GLU A 86 10.40 20.10 -6.87
C GLU A 86 11.82 19.90 -6.34
N VAL A 87 12.22 18.64 -6.21
CA VAL A 87 13.56 18.24 -5.78
C VAL A 87 14.30 17.76 -7.02
N PRO A 88 15.50 18.29 -7.30
CA PRO A 88 16.31 17.83 -8.42
C PRO A 88 16.57 16.33 -8.34
N SER A 89 16.50 15.66 -9.48
CA SER A 89 17.02 14.29 -9.58
C SER A 89 18.55 14.35 -9.60
N ILE A 90 19.21 13.58 -8.72
CA ILE A 90 20.67 13.42 -8.75
C ILE A 90 21.09 12.52 -9.92
N SER A 91 20.21 11.63 -10.38
CA SER A 91 20.55 10.72 -11.46
C SER A 91 20.23 11.34 -12.84
N PRO A 92 21.20 11.42 -13.76
CA PRO A 92 20.96 11.83 -15.15
C PRO A 92 20.11 10.81 -15.94
N SER A 93 19.81 9.65 -15.34
CA SER A 93 18.95 8.60 -15.94
C SER A 93 17.49 8.68 -15.53
N ALA A 94 17.15 9.53 -14.55
CA ALA A 94 15.78 9.74 -14.12
C ALA A 94 15.25 11.01 -14.77
N ASP A 95 14.58 10.85 -15.92
CA ASP A 95 13.83 11.90 -16.63
C ASP A 95 12.57 12.38 -15.85
N VAL A 96 12.45 12.04 -14.57
CA VAL A 96 11.22 12.22 -13.79
C VAL A 96 11.50 13.15 -12.61
N ALA A 97 10.80 14.27 -12.60
CA ALA A 97 10.82 15.23 -11.50
C ALA A 97 10.33 14.57 -10.20
N ALA A 98 11.04 14.83 -9.09
CA ALA A 98 10.64 14.42 -7.75
C ALA A 98 9.97 15.60 -7.03
N TYR A 99 8.94 15.33 -6.24
CA TYR A 99 8.20 16.37 -5.50
C TYR A 99 8.18 16.05 -4.02
N ALA A 100 8.81 16.87 -3.19
CA ALA A 100 8.84 16.73 -1.74
C ALA A 100 7.76 17.60 -1.07
N LEU A 101 6.99 17.02 -0.15
CA LEU A 101 5.92 17.69 0.60
C LEU A 101 6.47 18.30 1.91
N THR A 102 7.28 19.34 1.76
CA THR A 102 8.11 19.90 2.84
C THR A 102 7.33 20.61 3.94
N ASP A 103 6.26 21.33 3.63
CA ASP A 103 5.58 22.21 4.60
C ASP A 103 4.77 21.47 5.69
N HIS A 104 4.28 20.26 5.38
CA HIS A 104 3.34 19.55 6.25
C HIS A 104 3.70 18.07 6.48
N HIS A 105 4.56 17.50 5.63
CA HIS A 105 4.91 16.07 5.66
C HIS A 105 6.40 15.88 5.28
N PRO A 106 7.34 16.38 6.09
CA PRO A 106 8.77 16.24 5.81
C PRO A 106 9.15 14.76 5.62
N GLY A 107 10.05 14.51 4.66
CA GLY A 107 10.47 13.17 4.25
C GLY A 107 9.55 12.50 3.22
N LEU A 108 8.37 13.07 2.89
CA LEU A 108 7.47 12.51 1.89
C LEU A 108 7.82 13.01 0.49
N VAL A 109 8.19 12.09 -0.41
CA VAL A 109 8.55 12.35 -1.81
C VAL A 109 7.62 11.61 -2.77
N ILE A 110 7.23 12.27 -3.86
CA ILE A 110 6.40 11.72 -4.94
C ILE A 110 7.15 11.73 -6.26
N LEU A 111 7.21 10.57 -6.93
CA LEU A 111 7.84 10.38 -8.25
C LEU A 111 6.76 10.03 -9.30
N PRO A 112 6.05 11.03 -9.88
CA PRO A 112 4.95 10.78 -10.80
C PRO A 112 5.45 10.13 -12.11
N GLY A 113 4.95 8.94 -12.44
CA GLY A 113 5.29 8.28 -13.70
C GLY A 113 6.72 7.72 -13.74
N PHE A 114 7.33 7.48 -12.58
CA PHE A 114 8.71 6.95 -12.45
C PHE A 114 8.99 5.71 -13.33
N LEU A 115 8.01 4.81 -13.44
CA LEU A 115 8.13 3.58 -14.23
C LEU A 115 7.63 3.81 -15.65
N SER A 116 8.42 3.40 -16.65
CA SER A 116 7.98 3.38 -18.04
C SER A 116 6.78 2.42 -18.22
N PRO A 117 5.90 2.65 -19.22
CA PRO A 117 4.78 1.75 -19.48
C PRO A 117 5.18 0.29 -19.67
N GLU A 118 6.37 0.05 -20.25
CA GLU A 118 6.89 -1.31 -20.41
C GLU A 118 7.30 -1.93 -19.07
N LYS A 119 7.99 -1.16 -18.23
CA LYS A 119 8.36 -1.63 -16.89
C LYS A 119 7.13 -1.88 -16.01
N GLN A 120 6.10 -1.04 -16.13
CA GLN A 120 4.81 -1.26 -15.46
C GLN A 120 4.20 -2.60 -15.84
N ARG A 121 4.09 -2.92 -17.14
CA ARG A 121 3.57 -4.22 -17.60
C ARG A 121 4.41 -5.40 -17.11
N GLN A 122 5.74 -5.25 -17.16
CA GLN A 122 6.67 -6.26 -16.68
C GLN A 122 6.47 -6.56 -15.19
N LEU A 123 6.40 -5.51 -14.35
CA LEU A 123 6.20 -5.66 -12.91
C LEU A 123 4.81 -6.17 -12.57
N ILE A 124 3.75 -5.71 -13.25
CA ILE A 124 2.38 -6.23 -13.06
C ILE A 124 2.34 -7.74 -13.34
N ARG A 125 2.94 -8.17 -14.45
CA ARG A 125 3.03 -9.59 -14.79
C ARG A 125 3.82 -10.37 -13.75
N TRP A 126 5.00 -9.87 -13.37
CA TRP A 126 5.83 -10.50 -12.33
C TRP A 126 5.08 -10.61 -11.00
N CYS A 127 4.35 -9.58 -10.58
CA CYS A 127 3.58 -9.61 -9.34
C CYS A 127 2.49 -10.68 -9.30
N LEU A 128 1.84 -10.93 -10.44
CA LEU A 128 0.80 -11.96 -10.56
C LEU A 128 1.35 -13.36 -10.82
N ALA A 129 2.45 -13.46 -11.57
CA ALA A 129 2.96 -14.73 -12.08
C ALA A 129 4.07 -15.34 -11.20
N ASP A 130 4.94 -14.50 -10.66
CA ASP A 130 6.19 -14.93 -10.03
C ASP A 130 6.27 -14.53 -8.56
N HIS A 131 5.77 -13.35 -8.21
CA HIS A 131 5.77 -12.89 -6.82
C HIS A 131 4.74 -13.62 -5.96
N SER A 132 3.54 -13.89 -6.49
CA SER A 132 2.44 -14.49 -5.71
C SER A 132 2.43 -16.02 -5.76
N LYS A 133 3.57 -16.67 -6.02
CA LYS A 133 3.74 -18.13 -5.94
C LYS A 133 4.77 -18.47 -4.86
N HIS A 134 4.90 -19.76 -4.55
CA HIS A 134 5.89 -20.24 -3.58
C HIS A 134 7.30 -19.74 -3.93
N PRO A 135 8.13 -19.30 -2.95
CA PRO A 135 7.94 -19.39 -1.49
C PRO A 135 7.22 -18.20 -0.84
N ASN A 136 6.76 -17.21 -1.61
CA ASN A 136 6.19 -15.99 -1.06
C ASN A 136 4.76 -16.22 -0.56
N PRO A 137 4.50 -16.05 0.75
CA PRO A 137 3.18 -16.29 1.30
C PRO A 137 2.20 -15.20 0.88
N THR A 138 0.96 -15.62 0.69
CA THR A 138 -0.19 -14.81 0.31
C THR A 138 -1.31 -14.94 1.33
N ASN A 139 -2.34 -14.12 1.20
CA ASN A 139 -3.54 -14.25 2.02
C ASN A 139 -4.32 -15.56 1.80
N LEU A 140 -4.04 -16.30 0.73
CA LEU A 140 -4.77 -17.50 0.37
C LEU A 140 -4.12 -18.78 0.91
N ASP A 141 -2.81 -18.76 1.20
CA ASP A 141 -2.07 -19.92 1.73
C ASP A 141 -2.55 -20.35 3.12
N VAL A 142 -3.18 -19.45 3.87
CA VAL A 142 -3.82 -19.77 5.15
C VAL A 142 -5.05 -20.67 4.97
N HIS A 143 -5.65 -20.68 3.77
CA HIS A 143 -6.97 -21.29 3.55
C HIS A 143 -6.96 -22.40 2.51
N TYR A 144 -5.97 -22.43 1.62
CA TYR A 144 -5.93 -23.30 0.45
C TYR A 144 -4.54 -23.91 0.29
N ALA A 145 -4.50 -25.18 -0.13
CA ALA A 145 -3.27 -25.84 -0.55
C ALA A 145 -2.90 -25.37 -1.97
N ILE A 146 -2.23 -24.22 -2.07
CA ILE A 146 -1.83 -23.63 -3.36
C ILE A 146 -0.59 -24.36 -3.90
N PRO A 147 -0.62 -24.85 -5.15
CA PRO A 147 0.56 -25.46 -5.77
C PRO A 147 1.74 -24.49 -5.92
N GLU A 148 2.96 -25.01 -5.91
CA GLU A 148 4.19 -24.22 -5.95
C GLU A 148 4.30 -23.36 -7.22
N GLU A 149 3.74 -23.81 -8.34
CA GLU A 149 3.71 -23.04 -9.60
C GLU A 149 2.81 -21.79 -9.55
N GLY A 150 1.99 -21.65 -8.51
CA GLY A 150 1.12 -20.51 -8.26
C GLY A 150 -0.17 -20.46 -9.07
N LEU A 151 -1.11 -19.63 -8.62
CA LEU A 151 -2.46 -19.51 -9.21
C LEU A 151 -2.44 -19.05 -10.67
N TRP A 152 -1.54 -18.14 -11.04
CA TRP A 152 -1.46 -17.60 -12.40
C TRP A 152 -1.12 -18.66 -13.45
N SER A 153 -0.13 -19.51 -13.16
CA SER A 153 0.27 -20.62 -14.03
C SER A 153 -0.88 -21.61 -14.21
N LEU A 154 -1.62 -21.91 -13.14
CA LEU A 154 -2.78 -22.79 -13.17
C LEU A 154 -3.93 -22.19 -14.00
N CYS A 155 -4.22 -20.90 -13.85
CA CYS A 155 -5.23 -20.21 -14.66
C CYS A 155 -4.89 -20.29 -16.16
N ARG A 156 -3.61 -20.17 -16.53
CA ARG A 156 -3.17 -20.27 -17.93
C ARG A 156 -3.24 -21.68 -18.51
N ARG A 157 -3.15 -22.73 -17.67
CA ARG A 157 -3.26 -24.13 -18.12
C ARG A 157 -4.69 -24.51 -18.46
N ARG A 158 -5.68 -23.95 -17.77
CA ARG A 158 -7.09 -24.15 -18.10
C ARG A 158 -7.44 -23.65 -19.50
N ASP A 159 -6.78 -22.60 -20.01
CA ASP A 159 -6.94 -22.19 -21.40
C ASP A 159 -6.63 -23.34 -22.39
N ASN A 160 -5.93 -24.39 -21.95
CA ASN A 160 -5.64 -25.61 -22.70
C ASN A 160 -6.61 -26.78 -22.41
N GLY A 161 -7.67 -26.58 -21.61
CA GLY A 161 -8.75 -27.55 -21.37
C GLY A 161 -8.70 -28.36 -20.07
N GLU A 162 -7.69 -28.16 -19.21
CA GLU A 162 -7.60 -28.86 -17.91
C GLU A 162 -8.49 -28.21 -16.84
N SER A 163 -9.39 -28.99 -16.23
CA SER A 163 -10.16 -28.53 -15.06
C SER A 163 -9.34 -28.76 -13.78
N LEU A 164 -8.66 -27.71 -13.33
CA LEU A 164 -7.84 -27.74 -12.10
C LEU A 164 -8.64 -27.23 -10.91
N HIS A 165 -8.54 -27.93 -9.78
CA HIS A 165 -9.19 -27.57 -8.53
C HIS A 165 -8.17 -27.43 -7.40
N VAL A 166 -8.41 -26.46 -6.52
CA VAL A 166 -7.60 -26.17 -5.34
C VAL A 166 -8.38 -26.54 -4.09
N GLN A 167 -7.78 -27.39 -3.26
CA GLN A 167 -8.38 -27.92 -2.05
C GLN A 167 -8.20 -26.96 -0.86
N PRO A 168 -9.22 -26.79 0.00
CA PRO A 168 -9.08 -26.01 1.24
C PRO A 168 -8.27 -26.79 2.29
N LEU A 169 -7.51 -26.06 3.11
CA LEU A 169 -6.82 -26.61 4.27
C LEU A 169 -7.81 -26.86 5.42
N ARG A 170 -7.58 -27.91 6.23
CA ARG A 170 -8.46 -28.24 7.36
C ARG A 170 -7.87 -27.74 8.67
N ALA A 171 -8.75 -27.31 9.57
CA ALA A 171 -8.38 -26.99 10.94
C ALA A 171 -7.82 -28.26 11.61
N GLY A 172 -6.57 -28.21 12.06
CA GLY A 172 -5.84 -29.35 12.65
C GLY A 172 -4.62 -29.83 11.88
N ASP A 173 -4.42 -29.38 10.64
CA ASP A 173 -3.24 -29.78 9.84
C ASP A 173 -1.92 -29.14 10.35
N THR A 174 -2.01 -28.02 11.09
CA THR A 174 -0.89 -27.28 11.67
C THR A 174 -1.27 -26.63 13.00
N GLU A 175 -0.28 -26.40 13.88
CA GLU A 175 -0.46 -25.55 15.06
C GLU A 175 -0.80 -24.13 14.62
N THR A 176 -1.91 -23.60 15.11
CA THR A 176 -2.47 -22.30 14.71
C THR A 176 -2.76 -21.45 15.93
N MET A 177 -2.79 -20.13 15.75
CA MET A 177 -3.21 -19.23 16.81
C MET A 177 -4.66 -19.54 17.26
N PRO A 178 -4.96 -19.51 18.57
CA PRO A 178 -6.33 -19.65 19.05
C PRO A 178 -7.21 -18.56 18.44
N GLU A 179 -8.42 -18.91 18.00
CA GLU A 179 -9.42 -17.92 17.62
C GLU A 179 -9.83 -17.11 18.86
N GLU A 180 -9.48 -15.82 18.88
CA GLU A 180 -9.96 -14.93 19.94
C GLU A 180 -11.48 -14.70 19.76
N VAL A 181 -12.26 -15.25 20.69
CA VAL A 181 -13.71 -15.03 20.72
C VAL A 181 -13.99 -13.62 21.25
N GLY A 182 -14.24 -12.67 20.36
CA GLY A 182 -14.60 -11.31 20.75
C GLY A 182 -14.42 -10.24 19.68
N PRO A 183 -14.76 -8.97 19.97
CA PRO A 183 -14.40 -7.85 19.10
C PRO A 183 -12.88 -7.75 18.98
N ARG A 184 -12.37 -7.52 17.76
CA ARG A 184 -10.93 -7.40 17.49
C ARG A 184 -10.29 -6.38 18.44
N GLN A 185 -9.35 -6.84 19.26
CA GLN A 185 -8.59 -5.96 20.12
C GLN A 185 -7.54 -5.19 19.33
N LEU A 186 -7.26 -3.96 19.77
CA LEU A 186 -6.19 -3.17 19.19
C LEU A 186 -4.85 -3.72 19.67
N ILE A 187 -4.14 -4.41 18.77
CA ILE A 187 -2.77 -4.84 19.03
C ILE A 187 -1.86 -3.60 19.00
N ASN A 188 -1.33 -3.25 20.16
CA ASN A 188 -0.37 -2.17 20.37
C ASN A 188 0.96 -2.79 20.84
N ASN A 189 1.86 -3.06 19.90
CA ASN A 189 3.16 -3.64 20.22
C ASN A 189 4.11 -2.57 20.76
N THR A 190 4.94 -2.96 21.71
CA THR A 190 6.12 -2.16 22.09
C THR A 190 7.02 -1.99 20.88
N ALA A 191 7.52 -0.76 20.67
CA ALA A 191 8.49 -0.49 19.62
C ALA A 191 9.75 -1.35 19.82
N VAL A 192 10.34 -1.80 18.71
CA VAL A 192 11.61 -2.52 18.74
C VAL A 192 12.71 -1.57 19.21
N SER A 193 13.62 -2.08 20.02
CA SER A 193 14.82 -1.42 20.55
C SER A 193 15.94 -2.46 20.66
N ALA A 194 17.19 -2.00 20.78
CA ALA A 194 18.32 -2.92 20.98
C ALA A 194 18.12 -3.86 22.19
N ALA A 195 17.43 -3.40 23.23
CA ALA A 195 17.21 -4.15 24.46
C ALA A 195 16.14 -5.24 24.37
N ASN A 196 15.16 -5.11 23.46
CA ASN A 196 14.06 -6.08 23.30
C ASN A 196 14.12 -6.85 21.98
N PHE A 197 15.15 -6.63 21.16
CA PHE A 197 15.26 -7.20 19.83
C PHE A 197 15.30 -8.74 19.85
N GLU A 198 16.15 -9.33 20.71
CA GLU A 198 16.32 -10.79 20.77
C GLU A 198 15.02 -11.51 21.18
N ASP A 199 14.32 -10.96 22.18
CA ASP A 199 13.03 -11.49 22.63
C ASP A 199 11.97 -11.43 21.51
N LEU A 200 11.90 -10.32 20.77
CA LEU A 200 10.96 -10.14 19.66
C LEU A 200 11.31 -11.01 18.43
N ALA A 201 12.60 -11.27 18.21
CA ALA A 201 13.07 -12.10 17.11
C ALA A 201 12.79 -13.59 17.34
N THR A 202 12.88 -14.05 18.60
CA THR A 202 12.71 -15.46 18.98
C THR A 202 11.27 -15.83 19.35
N ALA A 203 10.38 -14.86 19.53
CA ALA A 203 8.96 -15.10 19.81
C ALA A 203 8.28 -15.98 18.75
N GLN A 204 7.56 -17.00 19.19
CA GLN A 204 6.84 -17.94 18.32
C GLN A 204 5.71 -17.21 17.56
N LYS A 205 5.70 -17.36 16.23
CA LYS A 205 4.74 -16.72 15.32
C LYS A 205 3.92 -17.79 14.59
N LEU A 206 2.87 -18.26 15.28
CA LEU A 206 1.96 -19.29 14.75
C LEU A 206 1.05 -18.72 13.65
N PRO A 207 0.80 -19.47 12.56
CA PRO A 207 -0.12 -19.05 11.52
C PRO A 207 -1.57 -18.95 12.04
N ALA A 208 -2.39 -18.17 11.33
CA ALA A 208 -3.83 -18.14 11.57
C ALA A 208 -4.49 -19.45 11.14
N ALA A 209 -5.61 -19.81 11.78
CA ALA A 209 -6.37 -20.99 11.41
C ALA A 209 -7.04 -20.85 10.01
N PRO A 210 -7.12 -21.93 9.23
CA PRO A 210 -7.90 -21.96 8.00
C PRO A 210 -9.38 -21.64 8.24
N SER A 211 -10.03 -21.04 7.24
CA SER A 211 -11.47 -20.73 7.33
C SER A 211 -12.30 -22.01 7.26
N ALA A 212 -13.15 -22.24 8.27
CA ALA A 212 -14.07 -23.37 8.30
C ALA A 212 -15.08 -23.39 7.13
N ASN A 213 -15.28 -22.25 6.46
CA ASN A 213 -16.20 -22.10 5.33
C ASN A 213 -15.51 -22.20 3.96
N ALA A 214 -14.19 -22.43 3.92
CA ALA A 214 -13.48 -22.61 2.66
C ALA A 214 -13.96 -23.87 1.94
N ARG A 215 -14.26 -23.74 0.64
CA ARG A 215 -14.68 -24.85 -0.23
C ARG A 215 -13.71 -25.00 -1.38
N GLU A 216 -13.60 -26.23 -1.87
CA GLU A 216 -12.91 -26.53 -3.12
C GLU A 216 -13.39 -25.60 -4.24
N THR A 217 -12.44 -25.11 -5.03
CA THR A 217 -12.69 -24.06 -6.02
C THR A 217 -11.61 -24.09 -7.11
N THR A 218 -11.87 -23.43 -8.23
CA THR A 218 -10.90 -23.33 -9.32
C THR A 218 -9.90 -22.17 -9.08
N PRO A 219 -8.70 -22.22 -9.69
CA PRO A 219 -7.73 -21.13 -9.66
C PRO A 219 -8.30 -19.77 -10.11
N GLU A 220 -9.18 -19.74 -11.11
CA GLU A 220 -9.76 -18.48 -11.64
C GLU A 220 -10.73 -17.84 -10.66
N ALA A 221 -11.35 -18.64 -9.80
CA ALA A 221 -12.18 -18.14 -8.71
C ALA A 221 -11.34 -17.70 -7.49
N LEU A 222 -10.09 -18.14 -7.39
CA LEU A 222 -9.15 -17.75 -6.33
C LEU A 222 -8.29 -16.55 -6.69
N LEU A 223 -7.83 -16.42 -7.93
CA LEU A 223 -6.96 -15.33 -8.37
C LEU A 223 -7.53 -13.94 -8.02
N PRO A 224 -8.84 -13.66 -8.22
CA PRO A 224 -9.44 -12.38 -7.80
C PRO A 224 -9.56 -12.22 -6.28
N LYS A 225 -9.44 -13.30 -5.50
CA LYS A 225 -9.43 -13.27 -4.02
C LYS A 225 -8.03 -13.06 -3.44
N LEU A 226 -7.01 -12.96 -4.28
CA LEU A 226 -5.69 -12.49 -3.86
C LEU A 226 -5.82 -11.04 -3.36
N ARG A 227 -5.17 -10.75 -2.24
CA ARG A 227 -5.24 -9.47 -1.51
C ARG A 227 -3.86 -8.96 -1.15
N TRP A 228 -2.98 -9.85 -0.74
CA TRP A 228 -1.59 -9.51 -0.49
C TRP A 228 -0.67 -10.70 -0.78
N ALA A 229 0.57 -10.38 -1.13
CA ALA A 229 1.69 -11.32 -1.20
C ALA A 229 2.92 -10.66 -0.55
N ASN A 230 3.57 -11.36 0.36
CA ASN A 230 4.74 -10.86 1.09
C ASN A 230 6.04 -11.15 0.33
N LEU A 231 7.04 -10.26 0.46
CA LEU A 231 8.36 -10.36 -0.15
C LEU A 231 9.44 -10.16 0.91
N GLY A 232 10.53 -10.92 0.82
CA GLY A 232 11.64 -10.79 1.75
C GLY A 232 11.23 -11.18 3.18
N TRP A 233 11.52 -10.35 4.17
CA TRP A 233 11.11 -10.62 5.55
C TRP A 233 9.60 -10.72 5.72
N PHE A 234 9.16 -11.86 6.23
CA PHE A 234 7.73 -12.14 6.40
C PHE A 234 7.11 -11.24 7.46
N TYR A 235 6.10 -10.46 7.07
CA TYR A 235 5.29 -9.66 7.98
C TYR A 235 4.15 -10.51 8.53
N HIS A 236 4.23 -10.86 9.80
CA HIS A 236 3.23 -11.67 10.46
C HIS A 236 2.03 -10.82 10.91
N TRP A 237 0.91 -10.91 10.19
CA TRP A 237 -0.28 -10.06 10.41
C TRP A 237 -0.93 -10.17 11.79
N GLY A 238 -0.86 -11.34 12.44
CA GLY A 238 -1.42 -11.56 13.78
C GLY A 238 -0.66 -10.76 14.83
N THR A 239 0.63 -11.06 14.99
CA THR A 239 1.55 -10.35 15.88
C THR A 239 1.96 -8.95 15.41
N LYS A 240 1.67 -8.54 14.17
CA LYS A 240 2.10 -7.28 13.54
C LYS A 240 3.62 -7.03 13.61
N GLN A 241 4.42 -8.07 13.40
CA GLN A 241 5.88 -8.04 13.49
C GLN A 241 6.51 -8.85 12.35
N TYR A 242 7.75 -8.52 11.99
CA TYR A 242 8.54 -9.34 11.07
C TYR A 242 8.96 -10.66 11.74
N ASP A 243 8.96 -11.75 10.97
CA ASP A 243 9.40 -13.06 11.38
C ASP A 243 10.82 -13.34 10.86
N PHE A 244 11.81 -13.06 11.70
CA PHE A 244 13.22 -13.28 11.40
C PHE A 244 13.65 -14.75 11.51
N SER A 245 12.78 -15.64 11.99
CA SER A 245 13.08 -17.08 12.07
C SER A 245 12.90 -17.80 10.73
N ARG A 246 12.17 -17.19 9.79
CA ARG A 246 11.92 -17.75 8.47
C ARG A 246 13.09 -17.49 7.54
N VAL A 247 13.40 -18.48 6.72
CA VAL A 247 14.32 -18.30 5.59
C VAL A 247 13.72 -17.28 4.64
N THR A 248 14.38 -16.13 4.52
CA THR A 248 13.99 -15.07 3.59
C THR A 248 14.68 -15.30 2.25
N SER A 249 13.93 -15.15 1.16
CA SER A 249 14.53 -15.03 -0.17
C SER A 249 14.87 -13.58 -0.44
N LYS A 250 16.00 -13.33 -1.11
CA LYS A 250 16.31 -11.98 -1.57
C LYS A 250 15.20 -11.46 -2.47
N ILE A 251 14.91 -10.17 -2.34
CA ILE A 251 13.99 -9.47 -3.23
C ILE A 251 14.51 -9.59 -4.67
N ASP A 252 13.64 -9.99 -5.59
CA ASP A 252 13.97 -10.17 -7.00
C ASP A 252 14.61 -8.91 -7.57
N ARG A 253 15.70 -9.06 -8.33
CA ARG A 253 16.45 -7.95 -8.92
C ARG A 253 15.57 -7.04 -9.78
N LEU A 254 14.59 -7.61 -10.48
CA LEU A 254 13.64 -6.84 -11.28
C LEU A 254 12.96 -5.75 -10.46
N LEU A 255 12.64 -6.02 -9.19
CA LEU A 255 12.03 -5.06 -8.29
C LEU A 255 13.07 -4.29 -7.49
N ALA A 256 14.10 -4.97 -6.97
CA ALA A 256 15.12 -4.35 -6.14
C ALA A 256 15.85 -3.22 -6.88
N ASP A 257 16.16 -3.41 -8.16
CA ASP A 257 16.85 -2.41 -8.97
C ASP A 257 15.96 -1.18 -9.22
N GLU A 258 14.65 -1.35 -9.38
CA GLU A 258 13.71 -0.22 -9.51
C GLU A 258 13.54 0.53 -8.19
N CYS A 259 13.58 -0.16 -7.04
CA CYS A 259 13.57 0.49 -5.74
C CYS A 259 14.82 1.31 -5.51
N ARG A 260 16.00 0.73 -5.80
CA ARG A 260 17.28 1.44 -5.70
C ARG A 260 17.30 2.64 -6.64
N ARG A 261 16.90 2.48 -7.90
CA ARG A 261 16.78 3.60 -8.84
C ARG A 261 15.89 4.72 -8.30
N ALA A 262 14.75 4.38 -7.70
CA ALA A 262 13.84 5.38 -7.15
C ALA A 262 14.50 6.15 -5.99
N VAL A 263 15.07 5.44 -5.02
CA VAL A 263 15.69 6.04 -3.83
C VAL A 263 16.93 6.85 -4.19
N CYS A 264 17.82 6.31 -5.01
CA CYS A 264 19.06 6.96 -5.42
C CYS A 264 18.83 8.13 -6.40
N SER A 265 17.64 8.26 -6.98
CA SER A 265 17.32 9.41 -7.84
C SER A 265 16.99 10.68 -7.05
N VAL A 266 16.63 10.56 -5.77
CA VAL A 266 16.18 11.69 -4.95
C VAL A 266 17.35 12.38 -4.25
N ASP A 267 17.42 13.70 -4.33
CA ASP A 267 18.31 14.51 -3.51
C ASP A 267 17.78 14.61 -2.07
N TRP A 268 18.21 13.66 -1.24
CA TRP A 268 17.78 13.55 0.16
C TRP A 268 18.30 14.67 1.04
N ASP A 269 19.44 15.28 0.71
CA ASP A 269 19.91 16.49 1.40
C ASP A 269 18.87 17.59 1.20
N GLN A 270 18.38 17.84 -0.02
CA GLN A 270 17.31 18.83 -0.22
C GLN A 270 15.96 18.45 0.43
N VAL A 271 15.71 17.17 0.69
CA VAL A 271 14.50 16.73 1.41
C VAL A 271 14.62 16.99 2.91
N TYR A 272 15.80 16.83 3.51
CA TYR A 272 16.01 16.86 4.96
C TYR A 272 16.78 18.08 5.50
N ASP A 273 17.64 18.75 4.72
CA ASP A 273 18.38 19.96 5.13
C ASP A 273 17.48 21.19 5.35
N LEU A 274 16.21 21.11 4.95
CA LEU A 274 15.28 22.24 5.05
C LEU A 274 14.76 22.51 6.47
N GLU A 275 15.02 21.63 7.44
CA GLU A 275 14.70 21.87 8.85
C GLU A 275 15.88 21.52 9.77
N ALA A 276 16.79 22.49 9.91
CA ALA A 276 17.74 22.55 11.02
C ALA A 276 16.97 22.62 12.35
N GLY A 277 16.55 21.47 12.89
CA GLY A 277 15.84 21.43 14.18
C GLY A 277 14.98 20.20 14.47
N LEU A 278 14.76 19.29 13.51
CA LEU A 278 14.10 18.03 13.81
C LEU A 278 15.11 17.05 14.43
N ASP A 279 14.97 16.82 15.74
CA ASP A 279 15.70 15.80 16.48
C ASP A 279 15.19 14.41 16.08
N TRP A 280 15.91 13.77 15.16
CA TRP A 280 15.64 12.39 14.73
C TRP A 280 16.17 11.34 15.73
N GLY A 281 16.69 11.77 16.88
CA GLY A 281 17.25 10.90 17.93
C GLY A 281 18.69 10.50 17.67
N GLU A 282 19.21 9.57 18.51
CA GLU A 282 20.59 9.06 18.43
C GLU A 282 20.91 8.20 17.18
N GLU A 283 19.93 8.01 16.29
CA GLU A 283 20.13 7.32 15.02
C GLU A 283 20.76 8.30 14.03
N GLU A 284 22.05 8.13 13.78
CA GLU A 284 22.78 8.82 12.70
C GLU A 284 21.92 8.83 11.44
N ALA A 285 21.87 9.99 10.79
CA ALA A 285 21.06 10.30 9.61
C ALA A 285 21.23 9.28 8.46
N GLY A 286 20.64 8.08 8.59
CA GLY A 286 20.83 6.95 7.68
C GLY A 286 20.31 7.22 6.28
N TRP A 287 19.49 8.25 6.10
CA TRP A 287 19.10 8.76 4.80
C TRP A 287 20.27 9.32 3.99
N LYS A 288 21.37 9.73 4.64
CA LYS A 288 22.58 10.25 3.97
C LYS A 288 23.28 9.19 3.13
N THR A 289 23.15 7.91 3.51
CA THR A 289 23.79 6.81 2.78
C THR A 289 22.86 6.13 1.80
N TRP A 290 21.54 6.44 1.81
CA TRP A 290 20.56 5.79 0.93
C TRP A 290 20.87 5.91 -0.56
N ALA A 291 21.56 6.97 -0.98
CA ALA A 291 22.03 7.13 -2.35
C ALA A 291 23.00 6.01 -2.76
N ASP A 292 23.74 5.44 -1.80
CA ASP A 292 24.81 4.48 -2.02
C ASP A 292 24.46 3.05 -1.55
N ASP A 293 23.74 2.91 -0.43
CA ASP A 293 23.59 1.63 0.28
C ASP A 293 22.16 1.11 0.43
N TYR A 294 21.16 1.77 -0.16
CA TYR A 294 19.77 1.32 -0.04
C TYR A 294 19.57 -0.07 -0.67
N GLU A 295 19.07 -1.02 0.14
CA GLU A 295 18.64 -2.34 -0.28
C GLU A 295 17.24 -2.65 0.27
N PRO A 296 16.26 -3.01 -0.58
CA PRO A 296 14.96 -3.43 -0.10
C PRO A 296 15.06 -4.87 0.43
N ASP A 297 14.62 -5.09 1.66
CA ASP A 297 14.75 -6.36 2.38
C ASP A 297 13.40 -6.99 2.77
N ALA A 298 12.33 -6.19 2.74
CA ALA A 298 10.96 -6.62 2.95
C ALA A 298 9.99 -5.86 2.04
N GLY A 299 8.88 -6.50 1.67
CA GLY A 299 7.86 -5.87 0.83
C GLY A 299 6.49 -6.52 0.96
N ILE A 300 5.46 -5.76 0.63
CA ILE A 300 4.08 -6.27 0.51
C ILE A 300 3.51 -5.77 -0.82
N VAL A 301 3.11 -6.70 -1.67
CA VAL A 301 2.28 -6.42 -2.86
C VAL A 301 0.83 -6.54 -2.45
N ASN A 302 0.06 -5.47 -2.63
CA ASN A 302 -1.38 -5.48 -2.40
C ASN A 302 -2.17 -5.56 -3.71
N PHE A 303 -3.19 -6.40 -3.74
CA PHE A 303 -4.09 -6.61 -4.88
C PHE A 303 -5.48 -6.06 -4.55
N TYR A 304 -5.88 -5.00 -5.24
CA TYR A 304 -7.17 -4.34 -5.02
C TYR A 304 -8.16 -4.70 -6.13
N GLN A 305 -9.43 -4.83 -5.76
CA GLN A 305 -10.52 -5.00 -6.71
C GLN A 305 -11.44 -3.79 -6.63
N THR A 306 -12.02 -3.42 -7.76
CA THR A 306 -13.02 -2.34 -7.86
C THR A 306 -14.26 -2.55 -6.97
N LYS A 307 -14.52 -3.79 -6.54
CA LYS A 307 -15.68 -4.15 -5.69
C LYS A 307 -15.33 -4.34 -4.21
N VAL A 308 -14.08 -4.61 -3.84
CA VAL A 308 -13.69 -4.93 -2.47
C VAL A 308 -12.81 -3.83 -1.93
N THR A 309 -13.38 -3.12 -0.95
CA THR A 309 -12.98 -1.81 -0.44
C THR A 309 -13.20 -0.70 -1.47
N ARG A 310 -13.94 0.35 -1.12
CA ARG A 310 -13.27 1.58 -0.75
C ARG A 310 -12.01 1.82 -1.64
N SER A 311 -12.13 2.74 -2.59
CA SER A 311 -11.12 3.28 -3.52
C SER A 311 -11.35 2.92 -4.99
N LEU A 312 -11.10 3.94 -5.81
CA LEU A 312 -11.47 4.19 -7.20
C LEU A 312 -10.92 3.18 -8.21
N GLU A 313 -11.46 3.29 -9.43
CA GLU A 313 -11.04 2.56 -10.63
C GLU A 313 -9.57 2.81 -10.96
N ALA A 314 -8.73 1.83 -10.66
CA ALA A 314 -7.54 1.45 -11.41
C ALA A 314 -7.04 0.11 -10.82
N ASP A 315 -6.45 -0.73 -11.65
CA ASP A 315 -5.57 -1.79 -11.17
C ASP A 315 -4.33 -1.11 -10.57
N SER A 316 -4.39 -0.74 -9.30
CA SER A 316 -3.29 -0.08 -8.60
C SER A 316 -2.54 -1.12 -7.78
N MET A 317 -1.29 -1.36 -8.13
CA MET A 317 -0.33 -2.09 -7.33
C MET A 317 0.30 -1.11 -6.34
N PHE A 318 0.19 -1.41 -5.05
CA PHE A 318 0.93 -0.71 -4.00
C PHE A 318 2.01 -1.63 -3.47
N LEU A 319 3.26 -1.20 -3.69
CA LEU A 319 4.44 -1.77 -3.07
C LEU A 319 4.86 -0.86 -1.92
N MET A 320 4.95 -1.42 -0.72
CA MET A 320 5.45 -0.75 0.46
C MET A 320 6.75 -1.44 0.87
N PHE A 321 7.85 -0.69 0.91
CA PHE A 321 9.15 -1.17 1.37
C PHE A 321 9.54 -0.45 2.65
N PRO A 322 9.85 -1.16 3.73
CA PRO A 322 10.80 -0.67 4.70
C PRO A 322 12.17 -0.55 4.02
N GLY A 323 12.82 0.62 4.10
CA GLY A 323 14.25 0.71 3.83
C GLY A 323 15.05 0.22 5.04
N HIS A 324 16.04 -0.65 4.81
CA HIS A 324 17.10 -0.97 5.76
C HIS A 324 18.46 -0.65 5.13
N THR A 325 19.31 0.04 5.87
CA THR A 325 20.73 0.23 5.52
C THR A 325 21.56 -0.71 6.38
N ASP A 326 22.58 -1.31 5.77
CA ASP A 326 23.38 -2.37 6.40
C ASP A 326 24.38 -1.73 7.38
N GLY A 327 24.12 -1.84 8.69
CA GLY A 327 24.96 -1.21 9.70
C GLY A 327 24.44 -1.37 11.13
N ALA A 328 24.52 -2.59 11.69
CA ALA A 328 24.49 -2.93 13.13
C ALA A 328 23.44 -2.31 14.10
N ARG A 329 22.51 -1.45 13.68
CA ARG A 329 21.44 -0.90 14.54
C ARG A 329 20.15 -0.81 13.74
N ARG A 330 19.15 -1.55 14.23
CA ARG A 330 17.92 -1.93 13.53
C ARG A 330 16.79 -0.99 13.92
N SER A 331 16.25 -0.22 12.98
CA SER A 331 15.01 0.54 13.16
C SER A 331 14.24 0.67 11.84
N VAL A 332 12.96 0.30 11.90
CA VAL A 332 12.01 0.24 10.79
C VAL A 332 11.27 1.58 10.73
N ARG A 333 11.76 2.57 9.97
CA ARG A 333 11.04 3.85 9.81
C ARG A 333 11.01 4.48 8.41
N SER A 334 11.70 3.94 7.40
CA SER A 334 11.57 4.48 6.04
C SER A 334 10.57 3.68 5.23
N LEU A 335 9.47 4.31 4.78
CA LEU A 335 8.50 3.70 3.88
C LEU A 335 8.71 4.24 2.46
N CYS A 336 9.36 3.47 1.59
CA CYS A 336 9.34 3.75 0.16
C CYS A 336 8.09 3.12 -0.45
N ASN A 337 7.23 3.96 -1.04
CA ASN A 337 6.05 3.49 -1.77
C ASN A 337 6.29 3.63 -3.27
N ILE A 338 6.37 2.51 -3.98
CA ILE A 338 6.36 2.52 -5.46
C ILE A 338 4.92 2.23 -5.89
N ALA A 339 4.21 3.29 -6.27
CA ALA A 339 2.84 3.21 -6.75
C ALA A 339 2.79 3.62 -8.23
N SER A 340 2.31 2.71 -9.09
CA SER A 340 1.81 3.08 -10.41
C SER A 340 0.34 3.50 -10.26
N GLY A 341 0.10 4.82 -10.14
CA GLY A 341 -1.23 5.39 -9.90
C GLY A 341 -1.36 5.95 -8.48
N LEU A 342 -1.68 7.24 -8.38
CA LEU A 342 -1.71 8.02 -7.13
C LEU A 342 -2.56 7.37 -6.02
N ASN A 343 -1.99 7.31 -4.80
CA ASN A 343 -2.56 7.85 -3.55
C ASN A 343 -1.64 7.48 -2.37
N LEU A 344 -1.05 8.46 -1.70
CA LEU A 344 -0.30 8.28 -0.45
C LEU A 344 -1.24 8.42 0.76
N VAL A 345 -1.11 7.52 1.73
CA VAL A 345 -1.78 7.59 3.05
C VAL A 345 -0.69 7.63 4.12
N GLY A 346 -0.42 8.82 4.66
CA GLY A 346 0.35 9.01 5.89
C GLY A 346 -0.60 9.27 7.07
N LYS A 347 -0.37 8.62 8.20
CA LYS A 347 -1.13 8.81 9.45
C LYS A 347 -0.25 9.59 10.42
N ARG A 348 -0.73 10.76 10.87
CA ARG A 348 -0.10 11.62 11.88
C ARG A 348 -0.06 10.89 13.23
N SER A 349 1.10 10.90 13.90
CA SER A 349 1.23 10.65 15.34
C SER A 349 1.29 12.00 16.05
N ASP A 350 0.47 12.17 17.08
CA ASP A 350 0.24 13.42 17.80
C ASP A 350 1.51 13.92 18.53
N ILE A 351 1.83 15.20 18.36
CA ILE A 351 2.78 15.95 19.19
C ILE A 351 1.94 16.75 20.21
N PRO A 352 2.19 16.63 21.53
CA PRO A 352 1.45 17.40 22.52
C PRO A 352 1.91 18.87 22.55
N ASP A 353 0.96 19.76 22.30
CA ASP A 353 1.08 21.20 22.39
C ASP A 353 1.31 21.62 23.87
N ARG A 354 2.53 22.02 24.22
CA ARG A 354 2.81 22.73 25.47
C ARG A 354 2.93 24.22 25.18
N ARG A 355 1.90 24.99 25.50
CA ARG A 355 2.04 26.42 25.79
C ARG A 355 2.03 26.68 27.30
N PRO A 356 2.74 27.73 27.76
CA PRO A 356 2.93 28.03 29.16
C PRO A 356 1.80 28.92 29.70
N TYR A 357 1.37 28.63 30.92
CA TYR A 357 0.85 29.56 31.91
C TYR A 357 1.58 29.13 33.19
N SER A 358 2.38 29.94 33.88
CA SER A 358 2.35 31.37 34.18
C SER A 358 3.75 31.84 34.59
#